data_AF-A0A2E0YNH2-F1
#
_entry.id   AF-A0A2E0YNH2-F1
#
_cell.length_a   1.000
_cell.length_b   1.000
_cell.length_c   1.000
_cell.angle_alpha   90.00
_cell.angle_beta   90.00
_cell.angle_gamma   90.00
#
_symmetry.space_group_name_H-M   'P 1'
#
loop_
_entity.id
_entity.type
_entity.pdbx_description
1 polymer ?
#
loop_
_entity_poly.entity_id
_entity_poly.type
_entity_poly.pdbx_seq_one_letter_code
_entity_poly.pdbx_strand_id
1 'polypeptide(L)'
;MQRTTLLLILLAFLTTSLPAQETVPVKKPKNIILLIGDGMGLSEISAAQFFNEGPSHFDRFPIIGLIKTSAADNLITDSAAGATAFSCGIKTYNGAIAMNVQKKPVKTILEQVSEIGYATGLIATSSITHATPASFFAHVEKRRQTEDIAQFLPESDVDFIAGGGLQYFNKRSDQLNLIPKLQQHGFAVDTTRLGNVSEAQKQVYLLADDGMPRMSEGRGSFLSKATELALKSLSKNEEGFFLMVEGSQIDWGGHANEAGYLISELIDFDKAIGTALDFAEKNGETLVIVTADHETGGFTLSSDKRNYNKILPSFSTDGHSATMVPVFAKGPGANIFSGIYENTQIYHKMSALVLGK
;
A
#
# COMPACT_ATOMS: atom_id res chain seq x y z
N MET A 1 -28.46 -65.83 52.95
CA MET A 1 -28.25 -65.82 51.49
C MET A 1 -28.38 -64.40 50.99
N GLN A 2 -27.27 -63.75 50.65
CA GLN A 2 -27.10 -62.77 49.57
C GLN A 2 -25.69 -62.19 49.70
N ARG A 3 -24.80 -62.57 48.77
CA ARG A 3 -23.45 -62.02 48.65
C ARG A 3 -23.53 -60.85 47.68
N THR A 4 -23.25 -59.64 48.15
CA THR A 4 -23.18 -58.45 47.31
C THR A 4 -21.72 -58.26 46.88
N THR A 5 -21.42 -58.57 45.62
CA THR A 5 -20.10 -58.37 45.02
C THR A 5 -19.98 -56.90 44.60
N LEU A 6 -19.07 -56.15 45.23
CA LEU A 6 -18.76 -54.77 44.86
C LEU A 6 -17.78 -54.78 43.68
N LEU A 7 -18.23 -54.35 42.50
CA LEU A 7 -17.40 -54.22 41.30
C LEU A 7 -16.70 -52.84 41.35
N LEU A 8 -15.40 -52.81 41.65
CA LEU A 8 -14.57 -51.61 41.47
C LEU A 8 -14.32 -51.41 39.97
N ILE A 9 -14.94 -50.39 39.39
CA ILE A 9 -14.61 -49.90 38.04
C ILE A 9 -13.40 -48.98 38.20
N LEU A 10 -12.23 -49.47 37.79
CA LEU A 10 -11.01 -48.68 37.69
C LEU A 10 -11.11 -47.79 36.45
N LEU A 11 -11.46 -46.51 36.61
CA LEU A 11 -11.41 -45.53 35.52
C LEU A 11 -9.93 -45.22 35.22
N ALA A 12 -9.38 -45.85 34.18
CA ALA A 12 -8.10 -45.45 33.63
C ALA A 12 -8.27 -44.11 32.89
N PHE A 13 -7.83 -43.02 33.50
CA PHE A 13 -7.67 -41.74 32.82
C PHE A 13 -6.51 -41.87 31.82
N LEU A 14 -6.83 -42.19 30.55
CA LEU A 14 -5.89 -41.95 29.44
C LEU A 14 -5.77 -40.44 29.28
N THR A 15 -4.70 -39.85 29.82
CA THR A 15 -4.27 -38.50 29.47
C THR A 15 -3.72 -38.55 28.04
N THR A 16 -4.57 -38.31 27.05
CA THR A 16 -4.11 -38.04 25.68
C THR A 16 -3.41 -36.68 25.69
N SER A 17 -2.08 -36.69 25.76
CA SER A 17 -1.28 -35.50 25.51
C SER A 17 -1.54 -35.07 24.07
N LEU A 18 -2.28 -33.96 23.89
CA LEU A 18 -2.39 -33.30 22.59
C LEU A 18 -0.96 -32.98 22.12
N PRO A 19 -0.57 -33.35 20.89
CA PRO A 19 0.73 -32.95 20.36
C PRO A 19 0.80 -31.42 20.37
N ALA A 20 1.87 -30.88 20.95
CA ALA A 20 2.15 -29.46 20.88
C ALA A 20 2.16 -29.05 19.40
N GLN A 21 1.33 -28.06 19.05
CA GLN A 21 1.27 -27.54 17.70
C GLN A 21 2.64 -26.96 17.36
N GLU A 22 3.40 -27.65 16.50
CA GLU A 22 4.67 -27.13 15.99
C GLU A 22 4.39 -25.78 15.34
N THR A 23 4.89 -24.71 15.97
CA THR A 23 4.84 -23.38 15.39
C THR A 23 5.78 -23.38 14.20
N VAL A 24 5.24 -23.52 12.98
CA VAL A 24 6.02 -23.37 11.75
C VAL A 24 6.75 -22.03 11.82
N PRO A 25 8.09 -22.00 11.80
CA PRO A 25 8.83 -20.75 11.91
C PRO A 25 8.44 -19.83 10.76
N VAL A 26 8.00 -18.61 11.08
CA VAL A 26 7.66 -17.61 10.07
C VAL A 26 8.95 -17.21 9.35
N LYS A 27 9.13 -17.65 8.10
CA LYS A 27 10.25 -17.23 7.26
C LYS A 27 10.18 -15.71 7.08
N LYS A 28 11.17 -14.98 7.57
CA LYS A 28 11.22 -13.51 7.43
C LYS A 28 11.57 -13.12 5.99
N PRO A 29 10.92 -12.10 5.42
CA PRO A 29 11.30 -11.54 4.13
C PRO A 29 12.56 -10.68 4.26
N LYS A 30 13.32 -10.61 3.17
CA LYS A 30 14.41 -9.63 3.00
C LYS A 30 13.87 -8.29 2.48
N ASN A 31 12.81 -8.34 1.67
CA ASN A 31 12.24 -7.15 1.04
C ASN A 31 10.73 -7.08 1.27
N ILE A 32 10.20 -5.88 1.38
CA ILE A 32 8.75 -5.63 1.42
C ILE A 32 8.37 -4.74 0.24
N ILE A 33 7.35 -5.18 -0.51
CA ILE A 33 6.63 -4.35 -1.47
C ILE A 33 5.20 -4.18 -0.94
N LEU A 34 4.84 -2.95 -0.59
CA LEU A 34 3.48 -2.56 -0.20
C LEU A 34 2.83 -1.84 -1.39
N LEU A 35 1.82 -2.45 -2.00
CA LEU A 35 1.02 -1.82 -3.04
C LEU A 35 -0.31 -1.34 -2.45
N ILE A 36 -0.66 -0.08 -2.68
CA ILE A 36 -1.88 0.56 -2.20
C ILE A 36 -2.71 0.98 -3.40
N GLY A 37 -3.90 0.39 -3.57
CA GLY A 37 -4.91 0.94 -4.46
C GLY A 37 -5.76 1.92 -3.67
N ASP A 38 -5.54 3.23 -3.82
CA ASP A 38 -6.31 4.25 -3.09
C ASP A 38 -7.80 4.08 -3.43
N GLY A 39 -8.68 3.97 -2.43
CA GLY A 39 -10.12 3.74 -2.65
C GLY A 39 -10.51 2.33 -3.14
N MET A 40 -9.59 1.36 -3.19
CA MET A 40 -9.81 0.03 -3.80
C MET A 40 -10.47 -0.98 -2.85
N GLY A 41 -11.80 -0.89 -2.70
CA GLY A 41 -12.61 -1.89 -2.02
C GLY A 41 -12.76 -3.24 -2.75
N LEU A 42 -13.53 -4.15 -2.16
CA LEU A 42 -13.77 -5.49 -2.73
C LEU A 42 -14.53 -5.44 -4.07
N SER A 43 -15.44 -4.48 -4.24
CA SER A 43 -16.20 -4.30 -5.47
C SER A 43 -15.31 -3.85 -6.62
N GLU A 44 -14.37 -2.95 -6.33
CA GLU A 44 -13.36 -2.46 -7.25
C GLU A 44 -12.53 -3.63 -7.73
N ILE A 45 -11.91 -4.40 -6.81
CA ILE A 45 -11.12 -5.60 -7.17
C ILE A 45 -11.93 -6.58 -8.02
N SER A 46 -13.20 -6.79 -7.67
CA SER A 46 -14.09 -7.67 -8.44
C SER A 46 -14.26 -7.18 -9.89
N ALA A 47 -14.13 -5.88 -10.17
CA ALA A 47 -14.22 -5.35 -11.53
C ALA A 47 -13.07 -5.85 -12.42
N ALA A 48 -11.88 -6.12 -11.85
CA ALA A 48 -10.79 -6.73 -12.63
C ALA A 48 -11.18 -8.10 -13.19
N GLN A 49 -12.05 -8.85 -12.52
CA GLN A 49 -12.49 -10.18 -12.99
C GLN A 49 -13.43 -10.12 -14.20
N PHE A 50 -14.09 -8.98 -14.43
CA PHE A 50 -15.10 -8.82 -15.48
C PHE A 50 -14.67 -7.91 -16.62
N PHE A 51 -13.79 -6.95 -16.34
CA PHE A 51 -13.41 -5.89 -17.28
C PHE A 51 -11.93 -5.95 -17.70
N ASN A 52 -11.11 -6.80 -17.07
CA ASN A 52 -9.76 -7.08 -17.56
C ASN A 52 -9.81 -8.11 -18.71
N GLU A 53 -9.01 -7.90 -19.75
CA GLU A 53 -8.93 -8.82 -20.89
C GLU A 53 -8.09 -10.08 -20.59
N GLY A 54 -7.36 -10.08 -19.47
CA GLY A 54 -6.53 -11.20 -19.00
C GLY A 54 -6.84 -11.63 -17.56
N PRO A 55 -6.20 -12.70 -17.07
CA PRO A 55 -6.35 -13.12 -15.68
C PRO A 55 -5.88 -12.00 -14.74
N SER A 56 -6.60 -11.81 -13.64
CA SER A 56 -6.21 -10.81 -12.65
C SER A 56 -5.02 -11.31 -11.84
N HIS A 57 -4.09 -10.42 -11.54
CA HIS A 57 -2.95 -10.72 -10.68
C HIS A 57 -3.37 -10.91 -9.21
N PHE A 58 -4.56 -10.45 -8.81
CA PHE A 58 -5.15 -10.77 -7.50
C PHE A 58 -5.31 -12.29 -7.29
N ASP A 59 -5.52 -13.07 -8.35
CA ASP A 59 -5.69 -14.53 -8.27
C ASP A 59 -4.39 -15.26 -7.86
N ARG A 60 -3.24 -14.58 -7.91
CA ARG A 60 -1.93 -15.15 -7.58
C ARG A 60 -1.62 -15.15 -6.08
N PHE A 61 -2.48 -14.55 -5.25
CA PHE A 61 -2.28 -14.41 -3.81
C PHE A 61 -2.88 -15.59 -3.02
N PRO A 62 -2.08 -16.29 -2.20
CA PRO A 62 -2.58 -17.39 -1.38
C PRO A 62 -3.20 -16.92 -0.05
N ILE A 63 -2.92 -15.70 0.40
CA ILE A 63 -3.39 -15.17 1.68
C ILE A 63 -4.26 -13.93 1.45
N ILE A 64 -5.43 -13.93 2.10
CA ILE A 64 -6.37 -12.82 2.12
C ILE A 64 -6.77 -12.52 3.57
N GLY A 65 -6.82 -11.24 3.91
CA GLY A 65 -7.39 -10.69 5.15
C GLY A 65 -8.31 -9.50 4.84
N LEU A 66 -8.93 -8.94 5.88
CA LEU A 66 -9.74 -7.72 5.81
C LEU A 66 -9.29 -6.75 6.89
N ILE A 67 -9.25 -5.45 6.57
CA ILE A 67 -8.91 -4.40 7.53
C ILE A 67 -10.04 -3.41 7.75
N LYS A 68 -10.13 -2.94 9.00
CA LYS A 68 -10.95 -1.79 9.39
C LYS A 68 -10.13 -0.51 9.24
N THR A 69 -10.71 0.46 8.54
CA THR A 69 -9.96 1.63 8.05
C THR A 69 -10.23 2.91 8.79
N SER A 70 -11.19 2.95 9.74
CA SER A 70 -11.59 4.18 10.44
C SER A 70 -10.39 4.99 10.99
N ALA A 71 -10.51 6.31 10.96
CA ALA A 71 -9.58 7.21 11.62
C ALA A 71 -9.81 7.24 13.14
N ALA A 72 -8.99 7.99 13.87
CA ALA A 72 -9.16 8.16 15.32
C ALA A 72 -10.38 9.04 15.67
N ASP A 73 -10.70 10.01 14.81
CA ASP A 73 -11.75 11.01 15.00
C ASP A 73 -12.96 10.84 14.05
N ASN A 74 -12.85 9.96 13.05
CA ASN A 74 -13.90 9.69 12.08
C ASN A 74 -14.10 8.20 11.82
N LEU A 75 -15.35 7.79 11.66
CA LEU A 75 -15.71 6.42 11.26
C LEU A 75 -15.26 6.08 9.83
N ILE A 76 -15.13 7.11 8.99
CA ILE A 76 -14.65 7.02 7.60
C ILE A 76 -13.34 7.81 7.53
N THR A 77 -12.26 7.12 7.19
CA THR A 77 -10.92 7.73 7.08
C THR A 77 -10.76 8.49 5.77
N ASP A 78 -9.78 9.39 5.73
CA ASP A 78 -9.17 9.84 4.48
C ASP A 78 -7.84 9.13 4.22
N SER A 79 -7.28 9.30 3.03
CA SER A 79 -5.99 8.70 2.64
C SER A 79 -4.84 9.08 3.57
N ALA A 80 -4.85 10.27 4.17
CA ALA A 80 -3.78 10.73 5.06
C ALA A 80 -3.77 9.94 6.38
N ALA A 81 -4.92 9.80 7.04
CA ALA A 81 -5.02 8.98 8.23
C ALA A 81 -4.85 7.48 7.93
N GLY A 82 -5.36 7.01 6.78
CA GLY A 82 -5.20 5.63 6.31
C GLY A 82 -3.74 5.26 6.08
N ALA A 83 -3.01 6.07 5.32
CA ALA A 83 -1.59 5.87 5.05
C ALA A 83 -0.72 6.08 6.29
N THR A 84 -1.08 7.01 7.19
CA THR A 84 -0.40 7.14 8.49
C THR A 84 -0.56 5.88 9.35
N ALA A 85 -1.70 5.18 9.28
CA ALA A 85 -1.86 3.91 9.97
C ALA A 85 -0.90 2.83 9.41
N PHE A 86 -0.68 2.82 8.10
CA PHE A 86 0.25 1.89 7.44
C PHE A 86 1.72 2.24 7.68
N SER A 87 2.05 3.53 7.73
CA SER A 87 3.43 3.98 7.86
C SER A 87 3.87 4.08 9.32
N CYS A 88 2.98 4.38 10.27
CA CYS A 88 3.33 4.67 11.66
C CYS A 88 2.71 3.69 12.69
N GLY A 89 1.75 2.85 12.29
CA GLY A 89 1.10 1.89 13.20
C GLY A 89 0.18 2.52 14.24
N ILE A 90 -0.27 3.75 14.02
CA ILE A 90 -1.17 4.44 14.94
C ILE A 90 -2.41 4.94 14.20
N LYS A 91 -3.53 5.03 14.91
CA LYS A 91 -4.67 5.80 14.45
C LYS A 91 -4.39 7.29 14.64
N THR A 92 -4.82 8.10 13.69
CA THR A 92 -4.71 9.56 13.75
C THR A 92 -5.95 10.23 13.18
N TYR A 93 -5.99 11.56 13.16
CA TYR A 93 -7.11 12.34 12.63
C TYR A 93 -7.04 12.48 11.11
N ASN A 94 -8.19 12.65 10.46
CA ASN A 94 -8.23 12.84 9.00
C ASN A 94 -7.41 14.05 8.56
N GLY A 95 -6.58 13.86 7.52
CA GLY A 95 -5.67 14.88 7.00
C GLY A 95 -4.29 14.93 7.65
N ALA A 96 -4.02 14.14 8.70
CA ALA A 96 -2.70 14.05 9.32
C ALA A 96 -1.72 13.27 8.42
N ILE A 97 -0.50 13.79 8.23
CA ILE A 97 0.58 13.11 7.52
C ILE A 97 1.64 12.72 8.55
N ALA A 98 1.68 11.45 8.93
CA ALA A 98 2.61 10.90 9.93
C ALA A 98 2.64 11.68 11.26
N MET A 99 1.48 12.16 11.70
CA MET A 99 1.27 12.83 12.98
C MET A 99 0.38 11.97 13.87
N ASN A 100 0.59 11.99 15.20
CA ASN A 100 -0.38 11.42 16.13
C ASN A 100 -1.54 12.39 16.42
N VAL A 101 -2.53 11.94 17.22
CA VAL A 101 -3.71 12.76 17.57
C VAL A 101 -3.39 14.02 18.40
N GLN A 102 -2.19 14.11 18.99
CA GLN A 102 -1.66 15.31 19.64
C GLN A 102 -0.82 16.18 18.70
N LYS A 103 -0.85 15.93 17.39
CA LYS A 103 -0.09 16.66 16.37
C LYS A 103 1.42 16.63 16.60
N LYS A 104 1.93 15.51 17.09
CA LYS A 104 3.38 15.26 17.17
C LYS A 104 3.79 14.33 16.03
N PRO A 105 4.96 14.57 15.40
CA PRO A 105 5.48 13.69 14.36
C PRO A 105 5.71 12.29 14.93
N VAL A 106 5.40 11.27 14.13
CA VAL A 106 5.62 9.86 14.45
C VAL A 106 6.47 9.25 13.37
N LYS A 107 7.54 8.58 13.79
CA LYS A 107 8.49 7.96 12.89
C LYS A 107 7.82 6.89 12.02
N THR A 108 8.07 6.94 10.73
CA THR A 108 7.50 6.01 9.75
C THR A 108 8.32 4.73 9.66
N ILE A 109 7.72 3.67 9.09
CA ILE A 109 8.42 2.43 8.79
C ILE A 109 9.53 2.65 7.78
N LEU A 110 9.37 3.58 6.83
CA LEU A 110 10.38 3.91 5.82
C LEU A 110 11.64 4.46 6.50
N GLU A 111 11.48 5.43 7.40
CA GLU A 111 12.59 5.97 8.20
C GLU A 111 13.24 4.87 9.04
N GLN A 112 12.43 4.02 9.68
CA GLN A 112 12.95 2.94 10.55
C GLN A 112 13.72 1.85 9.79
N VAL A 113 13.28 1.47 8.59
CA VAL A 113 14.02 0.48 7.79
C VAL A 113 15.28 1.08 7.18
N SER A 114 15.29 2.38 6.85
CA SER A 114 16.50 3.08 6.41
C SER A 114 17.59 3.05 7.50
N GLU A 115 17.22 3.18 8.78
CA GLU A 115 18.18 3.09 9.89
C GLU A 115 18.90 1.74 10.01
N ILE A 116 18.31 0.67 9.48
CA ILE A 116 18.94 -0.65 9.41
C ILE A 116 19.52 -0.95 8.02
N GLY A 117 19.67 0.08 7.17
CA GLY A 117 20.36 0.02 5.89
C GLY A 117 19.50 -0.43 4.71
N TYR A 118 18.17 -0.54 4.86
CA TYR A 118 17.31 -0.87 3.71
C TYR A 118 17.33 0.26 2.68
N ALA A 119 17.35 -0.09 1.40
CA ALA A 119 17.00 0.88 0.36
C ALA A 119 15.50 1.14 0.41
N THR A 120 15.06 2.37 0.10
CA THR A 120 13.63 2.72 0.17
C THR A 120 13.11 3.41 -1.08
N GLY A 121 11.84 3.18 -1.41
CA GLY A 121 11.22 3.79 -2.58
C GLY A 121 9.73 4.06 -2.45
N LEU A 122 9.28 5.09 -3.18
CA LEU A 122 7.91 5.57 -3.24
C LEU A 122 7.50 5.80 -4.71
N ILE A 123 6.43 5.16 -5.14
CA ILE A 123 5.85 5.35 -6.48
C ILE A 123 4.37 5.70 -6.31
N ALA A 124 3.89 6.70 -7.03
CA ALA A 124 2.47 7.05 -7.05
C ALA A 124 2.03 7.56 -8.42
N THR A 125 0.77 7.34 -8.77
CA THR A 125 0.16 7.96 -9.96
C THR A 125 -0.44 9.34 -9.65
N SER A 126 -0.51 9.74 -8.38
CA SER A 126 -0.74 11.12 -7.96
C SER A 126 0.56 11.94 -7.94
N SER A 127 0.49 13.15 -7.36
CA SER A 127 1.68 13.84 -6.87
C SER A 127 2.35 13.00 -5.76
N ILE A 128 3.68 12.99 -5.71
CA ILE A 128 4.44 12.40 -4.58
C ILE A 128 4.18 13.14 -3.26
N THR A 129 3.73 14.40 -3.31
CA THR A 129 3.30 15.15 -2.12
C THR A 129 1.85 14.88 -1.72
N HIS A 130 1.13 14.01 -2.45
CA HIS A 130 -0.21 13.57 -2.05
C HIS A 130 -0.16 12.70 -0.80
N ALA A 131 -1.29 12.52 -0.13
CA ALA A 131 -1.35 12.03 1.24
C ALA A 131 -0.71 10.66 1.45
N THR A 132 -0.97 9.70 0.56
CA THR A 132 -0.47 8.33 0.68
C THR A 132 1.05 8.26 0.61
N PRO A 133 1.74 8.73 -0.47
CA PRO A 133 3.20 8.77 -0.48
C PRO A 133 3.78 9.69 0.60
N ALA A 134 3.18 10.87 0.84
CA ALA A 134 3.66 11.81 1.85
C ALA A 134 3.73 11.21 3.26
N SER A 135 2.78 10.34 3.61
CA SER A 135 2.72 9.71 4.93
C SER A 135 3.89 8.76 5.22
N PHE A 136 4.73 8.45 4.23
CA PHE A 136 5.94 7.64 4.42
C PHE A 136 7.23 8.48 4.56
N PHE A 137 7.25 9.76 4.18
CA PHE A 137 8.49 10.58 4.19
C PHE A 137 8.36 11.98 4.81
N ALA A 138 7.16 12.45 5.11
CA ALA A 138 6.93 13.79 5.65
C ALA A 138 6.11 13.75 6.93
N HIS A 139 6.20 14.83 7.72
CA HIS A 139 5.39 15.01 8.93
C HIS A 139 4.75 16.39 8.93
N VAL A 140 3.45 16.46 8.61
CA VAL A 140 2.71 17.74 8.62
C VAL A 140 1.32 17.56 9.22
N GLU A 141 0.81 18.63 9.84
CA GLU A 141 -0.50 18.58 10.48
C GLU A 141 -1.65 18.40 9.48
N LYS A 142 -1.49 18.86 8.24
CA LYS A 142 -2.53 18.85 7.22
C LYS A 142 -1.96 18.42 5.86
N ARG A 143 -2.60 17.43 5.22
CA ARG A 143 -2.28 16.94 3.86
C ARG A 143 -2.27 18.02 2.77
N ARG A 144 -2.96 19.15 3.01
CA ARG A 144 -3.01 20.29 2.08
C ARG A 144 -1.75 21.17 2.11
N GLN A 145 -0.82 20.93 3.03
CA GLN A 145 0.47 21.63 3.09
C GLN A 145 1.45 21.00 2.09
N THR A 146 1.08 20.88 0.82
CA THR A 146 1.85 20.15 -0.21
C THR A 146 3.24 20.74 -0.44
N GLU A 147 3.37 22.06 -0.34
CA GLU A 147 4.68 22.73 -0.39
C GLU A 147 5.53 22.45 0.84
N ASP A 148 4.95 22.33 2.03
CA ASP A 148 5.70 21.93 3.24
C ASP A 148 6.11 20.46 3.14
N ILE A 149 5.22 19.58 2.66
CA ILE A 149 5.52 18.17 2.38
C ILE A 149 6.71 18.06 1.41
N ALA A 150 6.71 18.84 0.32
CA ALA A 150 7.80 18.84 -0.66
C ALA A 150 9.17 19.17 -0.04
N GLN A 151 9.20 19.98 1.03
CA GLN A 151 10.45 20.37 1.70
C GLN A 151 11.13 19.22 2.45
N PHE A 152 10.40 18.15 2.81
CA PHE A 152 10.98 16.96 3.45
C PHE A 152 11.79 16.12 2.46
N LEU A 153 11.41 16.11 1.18
CA LEU A 153 11.97 15.15 0.21
C LEU A 153 13.49 15.22 0.04
N PRO A 154 14.13 16.41 -0.08
CA PRO A 154 15.59 16.48 -0.26
C PRO A 154 16.39 15.90 0.89
N GLU A 155 15.87 15.94 2.12
CA GLU A 155 16.54 15.43 3.32
C GLU A 155 15.99 14.05 3.73
N SER A 156 15.07 13.49 2.95
CA SER A 156 14.44 12.21 3.27
C SER A 156 15.36 11.01 3.02
N ASP A 157 15.02 9.92 3.69
CA ASP A 157 15.64 8.61 3.55
C ASP A 157 15.21 7.84 2.29
N VAL A 158 14.49 8.50 1.37
CA VAL A 158 13.99 7.87 0.14
C VAL A 158 15.07 7.80 -0.93
N ASP A 159 15.28 6.62 -1.51
CA ASP A 159 16.27 6.41 -2.58
C ASP A 159 15.65 6.40 -3.98
N PHE A 160 14.40 5.97 -4.12
CA PHE A 160 13.72 5.95 -5.42
C PHE A 160 12.34 6.59 -5.36
N ILE A 161 12.10 7.59 -6.20
CA ILE A 161 10.82 8.31 -6.25
C ILE A 161 10.34 8.38 -7.70
N ALA A 162 9.09 8.02 -7.95
CA ALA A 162 8.45 8.27 -9.23
C ALA A 162 6.97 8.64 -9.10
N GLY A 163 6.59 9.78 -9.65
CA GLY A 163 5.21 10.23 -9.71
C GLY A 163 5.10 11.61 -10.33
N GLY A 164 4.00 12.30 -10.07
CA GLY A 164 3.87 13.71 -10.43
C GLY A 164 4.29 14.65 -9.29
N GLY A 165 3.82 15.89 -9.34
CA GLY A 165 3.95 16.89 -8.29
C GLY A 165 5.04 17.92 -8.54
N LEU A 166 5.57 18.00 -9.76
CA LEU A 166 6.68 18.88 -10.12
C LEU A 166 6.44 20.34 -9.70
N GLN A 167 5.20 20.82 -9.79
CA GLN A 167 4.87 22.20 -9.45
C GLN A 167 5.18 22.55 -7.99
N TYR A 168 5.07 21.58 -7.07
CA TYR A 168 5.36 21.78 -5.64
C TYR A 168 6.87 21.90 -5.34
N PHE A 169 7.71 21.60 -6.34
CA PHE A 169 9.16 21.72 -6.25
C PHE A 169 9.70 22.94 -6.99
N ASN A 170 9.08 23.38 -8.09
CA ASN A 170 9.63 24.43 -8.95
C ASN A 170 8.68 25.60 -9.32
N LYS A 171 7.39 25.51 -8.97
CA LYS A 171 6.38 26.57 -9.19
C LYS A 171 5.71 26.95 -7.87
N ARG A 172 6.53 27.07 -6.82
CA ARG A 172 6.08 27.27 -5.45
C ARG A 172 5.64 28.71 -5.17
N SER A 173 4.73 28.86 -4.22
CA SER A 173 4.22 30.16 -3.75
C SER A 173 5.30 31.03 -3.12
N ASP A 174 6.30 30.41 -2.47
CA ASP A 174 7.47 31.05 -1.88
C ASP A 174 8.61 31.34 -2.89
N GLN A 175 8.40 31.03 -4.17
CA GLN A 175 9.37 31.18 -5.27
C GLN A 175 10.65 30.36 -5.10
N LEU A 176 10.70 29.40 -4.16
CA LEU A 176 11.82 28.48 -4.03
C LEU A 176 11.79 27.45 -5.17
N ASN A 177 12.99 26.99 -5.55
CA ASN A 177 13.15 25.84 -6.42
C ASN A 177 13.92 24.77 -5.64
N LEU A 178 13.24 23.65 -5.37
CA LEU A 178 13.79 22.53 -4.60
C LEU A 178 14.58 21.54 -5.48
N ILE A 179 14.53 21.65 -6.81
CA ILE A 179 15.28 20.76 -7.72
C ILE A 179 16.80 20.85 -7.48
N PRO A 180 17.42 22.04 -7.36
CA PRO A 180 18.83 22.14 -6.96
C PRO A 180 19.10 21.54 -5.58
N LYS A 181 18.17 21.66 -4.61
CA LYS A 181 18.33 21.09 -3.27
C LYS A 181 18.33 19.56 -3.31
N LEU A 182 17.46 18.94 -4.14
CA LEU A 182 17.47 17.50 -4.40
C LEU A 182 18.83 17.07 -4.97
N GLN A 183 19.33 17.76 -5.98
CA GLN A 183 20.63 17.45 -6.60
C GLN A 183 21.79 17.58 -5.60
N GLN A 184 21.78 18.60 -4.74
CA GLN A 184 22.77 18.78 -3.68
C GLN A 184 22.75 17.61 -2.67
N HIS A 185 21.60 16.98 -2.45
CA HIS A 185 21.44 15.81 -1.60
C HIS A 185 21.60 14.48 -2.34
N GLY A 186 22.22 14.50 -3.53
CA GLY A 186 22.62 13.30 -4.26
C GLY A 186 21.53 12.66 -5.12
N PHE A 187 20.37 13.31 -5.27
CA PHE A 187 19.33 12.83 -6.18
C PHE A 187 19.67 13.13 -7.63
N ALA A 188 19.66 12.10 -8.48
CA ALA A 188 19.49 12.27 -9.92
C ALA A 188 18.01 12.59 -10.21
N VAL A 189 17.73 13.80 -10.67
CA VAL A 189 16.37 14.28 -10.94
C VAL A 189 16.08 14.28 -12.44
N ASP A 190 15.04 13.57 -12.86
CA ASP A 190 14.47 13.66 -14.22
C ASP A 190 13.00 14.12 -14.11
N THR A 191 12.63 15.08 -14.96
CA THR A 191 11.29 15.69 -14.97
C THR A 191 10.55 15.45 -16.29
N THR A 192 11.13 14.64 -17.16
CA THR A 192 10.68 14.46 -18.55
C THR A 192 10.18 13.05 -18.83
N ARG A 193 10.85 12.03 -18.29
CA ARG A 193 10.48 10.62 -18.49
C ARG A 193 11.12 9.71 -17.45
N LEU A 194 10.60 8.49 -17.35
CA LEU A 194 11.34 7.39 -16.71
C LEU A 194 12.60 7.09 -17.53
N GLY A 195 13.74 7.07 -16.85
CA GLY A 195 15.05 6.77 -17.44
C GLY A 195 15.46 5.31 -17.30
N ASN A 196 16.69 5.00 -17.69
CA ASN A 196 17.35 3.75 -17.31
C ASN A 196 17.83 3.84 -15.85
N VAL A 197 18.14 2.70 -15.24
CA VAL A 197 18.73 2.65 -13.89
C VAL A 197 20.00 3.49 -13.89
N SER A 198 19.99 4.59 -13.16
CA SER A 198 21.16 5.46 -13.00
C SER A 198 22.21 4.75 -12.14
N GLU A 199 23.48 5.13 -12.29
CA GLU A 199 24.53 4.80 -11.31
C GLU A 199 24.34 5.60 -10.01
N ALA A 200 23.51 6.65 -10.03
CA ALA A 200 23.17 7.43 -8.85
C ALA A 200 22.41 6.58 -7.82
N GLN A 201 22.84 6.70 -6.56
CA GLN A 201 22.24 6.02 -5.41
C GLN A 201 20.78 6.46 -5.17
N LYS A 202 20.47 7.74 -5.41
CA LYS A 202 19.12 8.29 -5.26
C LYS A 202 18.56 8.83 -6.58
N GLN A 203 17.29 8.54 -6.88
CA GLN A 203 16.62 8.86 -8.14
C GLN A 203 15.24 9.45 -7.89
N VAL A 204 14.92 10.55 -8.57
CA VAL A 204 13.63 11.23 -8.51
C VAL A 204 13.10 11.47 -9.91
N TYR A 205 11.91 10.95 -10.18
CA TYR A 205 11.15 11.16 -11.41
C TYR A 205 9.88 11.96 -11.07
N LEU A 206 9.85 13.25 -11.40
CA LEU A 206 8.69 14.15 -11.21
C LEU A 206 8.11 14.50 -12.58
N LEU A 207 7.19 13.67 -13.06
CA LEU A 207 6.85 13.59 -14.49
C LEU A 207 5.54 14.28 -14.90
N ALA A 208 4.89 14.96 -13.95
CA ALA A 208 3.71 15.78 -14.18
C ALA A 208 3.67 16.95 -13.19
N ASP A 209 2.98 18.04 -13.54
CA ASP A 209 2.85 19.21 -12.66
C ASP A 209 2.14 18.85 -11.34
N ASP A 210 1.05 18.07 -11.40
CA ASP A 210 0.31 17.57 -10.25
C ASP A 210 0.25 16.03 -10.23
N GLY A 211 -0.92 15.39 -10.32
CA GLY A 211 -1.01 13.96 -10.61
C GLY A 211 -0.50 13.61 -12.00
N MET A 212 -0.08 12.35 -12.18
CA MET A 212 0.10 11.80 -13.52
C MET A 212 -1.24 11.88 -14.29
N PRO A 213 -1.25 11.89 -15.63
CA PRO A 213 -2.49 11.81 -16.40
C PRO A 213 -3.34 10.58 -16.02
N ARG A 214 -4.64 10.63 -16.28
CA ARG A 214 -5.49 9.43 -16.14
C ARG A 214 -5.04 8.34 -17.10
N MET A 215 -5.38 7.09 -16.82
CA MET A 215 -5.17 6.00 -17.77
C MET A 215 -5.90 6.24 -19.08
N SER A 216 -7.12 6.77 -19.03
CA SER A 216 -7.92 7.16 -20.21
C SER A 216 -7.31 8.31 -21.01
N GLU A 217 -6.38 9.08 -20.43
CA GLU A 217 -5.67 10.20 -21.06
C GLU A 217 -4.30 9.79 -21.60
N GLY A 218 -3.99 8.49 -21.61
CA GLY A 218 -2.78 7.98 -22.24
C GLY A 218 -1.54 8.00 -21.35
N ARG A 219 -1.68 7.88 -20.02
CA ARG A 219 -0.56 7.69 -19.06
C ARG A 219 0.39 6.55 -19.47
N GLY A 220 -0.10 5.57 -20.24
CA GLY A 220 0.70 4.46 -20.75
C GLY A 220 0.99 3.45 -19.64
N SER A 221 2.21 2.90 -19.64
CA SER A 221 2.65 1.86 -18.68
C SER A 221 3.49 2.44 -17.54
N PHE A 222 3.21 3.67 -17.12
CA PHE A 222 4.02 4.38 -16.12
C PHE A 222 4.17 3.57 -14.82
N LEU A 223 3.06 3.11 -14.22
CA LEU A 223 3.09 2.53 -12.88
C LEU A 223 3.88 1.20 -12.84
N SER A 224 3.63 0.31 -13.80
CA SER A 224 4.36 -0.95 -13.91
C SER A 224 5.84 -0.76 -14.30
N LYS A 225 6.17 0.21 -15.18
CA LYS A 225 7.56 0.52 -15.54
C LYS A 225 8.33 1.21 -14.41
N ALA A 226 7.70 2.13 -13.68
CA ALA A 226 8.29 2.74 -12.50
C ALA A 226 8.57 1.66 -11.44
N THR A 227 7.64 0.73 -11.23
CA THR A 227 7.81 -0.41 -10.33
C THR A 227 8.99 -1.29 -10.76
N GLU A 228 9.07 -1.65 -12.05
CA GLU A 228 10.19 -2.42 -12.58
C GLU A 228 11.54 -1.70 -12.38
N LEU A 229 11.58 -0.40 -12.64
CA LEU A 229 12.78 0.41 -12.50
C LEU A 229 13.23 0.53 -11.03
N ALA A 230 12.30 0.78 -10.11
CA ALA A 230 12.57 0.78 -8.68
C ALA A 230 13.12 -0.56 -8.22
N LEU A 231 12.50 -1.67 -8.62
CA LEU A 231 12.95 -3.01 -8.25
C LEU A 231 14.37 -3.28 -8.78
N LYS A 232 14.70 -2.87 -10.00
CA LYS A 232 16.07 -2.98 -10.54
C LYS A 232 17.09 -2.12 -9.78
N SER A 233 16.68 -0.99 -9.23
CA SER A 233 17.55 -0.09 -8.47
C SER A 233 17.74 -0.58 -7.03
N LEU A 234 16.63 -0.77 -6.30
CA LEU A 234 16.60 -1.07 -4.87
C LEU A 234 17.12 -2.49 -4.55
N SER A 235 16.90 -3.46 -5.46
CA SER A 235 17.36 -4.85 -5.25
C SER A 235 18.89 -5.02 -5.26
N LYS A 236 19.64 -3.97 -5.59
CA LYS A 236 21.11 -3.96 -5.47
C LYS A 236 21.58 -3.88 -4.00
N ASN A 237 20.70 -3.46 -3.08
CA ASN A 237 21.05 -3.35 -1.67
C ASN A 237 21.04 -4.73 -0.99
N GLU A 238 22.16 -5.09 -0.36
CA GLU A 238 22.34 -6.39 0.31
C GLU A 238 21.54 -6.52 1.60
N GLU A 239 21.16 -5.42 2.27
CA GLU A 239 20.34 -5.43 3.49
C GLU A 239 18.85 -5.64 3.18
N GLY A 240 18.43 -5.38 1.93
CA GLY A 240 17.05 -5.46 1.48
C GLY A 240 16.46 -4.11 1.13
N PHE A 241 15.16 -4.08 0.86
CA PHE A 241 14.45 -2.85 0.52
C PHE A 241 12.99 -2.81 0.99
N PHE A 242 12.48 -1.59 1.15
CA PHE A 242 11.06 -1.30 1.32
C PHE A 242 10.57 -0.43 0.15
N LEU A 243 9.55 -0.89 -0.56
CA LEU A 243 8.95 -0.17 -1.67
C LEU A 243 7.45 0.01 -1.44
N MET A 244 6.97 1.25 -1.51
CA MET A 244 5.54 1.55 -1.57
C MET A 244 5.15 1.96 -3.00
N VAL A 245 4.11 1.34 -3.55
CA VAL A 245 3.57 1.64 -4.89
C VAL A 245 2.08 1.96 -4.76
N GLU A 246 1.67 3.12 -5.26
CA GLU A 246 0.28 3.55 -5.19
C GLU A 246 -0.37 3.64 -6.58
N GLY A 247 -1.49 2.94 -6.74
CA GLY A 247 -2.49 3.21 -7.79
C GLY A 247 -3.47 4.26 -7.29
N SER A 248 -3.07 5.54 -7.33
CA SER A 248 -3.72 6.63 -6.58
C SER A 248 -5.09 7.06 -7.13
N GLN A 249 -5.35 6.80 -8.41
CA GLN A 249 -6.49 7.40 -9.12
C GLN A 249 -7.72 6.48 -9.21
N ILE A 250 -7.66 5.27 -8.63
CA ILE A 250 -8.84 4.42 -8.43
C ILE A 250 -9.87 5.19 -7.59
N ASP A 251 -9.40 5.76 -6.47
CA ASP A 251 -10.13 6.70 -5.61
C ASP A 251 -10.72 7.88 -6.37
N TRP A 252 -9.93 8.52 -7.24
CA TRP A 252 -10.39 9.69 -8.01
C TRP A 252 -11.51 9.31 -8.98
N GLY A 253 -11.45 8.11 -9.59
CA GLY A 253 -12.54 7.55 -10.37
C GLY A 253 -13.78 7.25 -9.53
N GLY A 254 -13.59 6.80 -8.29
CA GLY A 254 -14.64 6.61 -7.29
C GLY A 254 -15.33 7.92 -6.91
N HIS A 255 -14.58 8.94 -6.51
CA HIS A 255 -15.09 10.28 -6.24
C HIS A 255 -15.85 10.89 -7.43
N ALA A 256 -15.36 10.67 -8.65
CA ALA A 256 -16.02 11.15 -9.86
C ALA A 256 -17.27 10.34 -10.25
N ASN A 257 -17.51 9.19 -9.61
CA ASN A 257 -18.53 8.21 -10.02
C ASN A 257 -18.40 7.80 -11.49
N GLU A 258 -17.16 7.73 -11.99
CA GLU A 258 -16.83 7.42 -13.38
C GLU A 258 -16.27 5.99 -13.47
N ALA A 259 -17.14 5.00 -13.70
CA ALA A 259 -16.74 3.59 -13.73
C ALA A 259 -15.61 3.29 -14.73
N GLY A 260 -15.63 3.92 -15.91
CA GLY A 260 -14.57 3.74 -16.91
C GLY A 260 -13.22 4.25 -16.40
N TYR A 261 -13.20 5.36 -15.67
CA TYR A 261 -12.00 5.92 -15.06
C TYR A 261 -11.49 4.98 -13.96
N LEU A 262 -12.32 4.66 -12.97
CA LEU A 262 -11.99 3.75 -11.87
C LEU A 262 -11.44 2.40 -12.37
N ILE A 263 -12.14 1.75 -13.29
CA ILE A 263 -11.78 0.41 -13.79
C ILE A 263 -10.47 0.46 -14.58
N SER A 264 -10.25 1.50 -15.38
CA SER A 264 -8.99 1.64 -16.13
C SER A 264 -7.78 1.83 -15.22
N GLU A 265 -7.95 2.55 -14.10
CA GLU A 265 -6.92 2.74 -13.08
C GLU A 265 -6.63 1.44 -12.31
N LEU A 266 -7.68 0.67 -11.97
CA LEU A 266 -7.54 -0.63 -11.34
C LEU A 266 -6.76 -1.61 -12.24
N ILE A 267 -7.05 -1.65 -13.54
CA ILE A 267 -6.35 -2.53 -14.48
C ILE A 267 -4.87 -2.11 -14.63
N ASP A 268 -4.55 -0.82 -14.55
CA ASP A 268 -3.16 -0.37 -14.51
C ASP A 268 -2.45 -0.77 -13.21
N PHE A 269 -3.14 -0.67 -12.08
CA PHE A 269 -2.63 -1.13 -10.79
C PHE A 269 -2.41 -2.66 -10.76
N ASP A 270 -3.32 -3.45 -11.32
CA ASP A 270 -3.17 -4.91 -11.46
C ASP A 270 -1.90 -5.29 -12.25
N LYS A 271 -1.51 -4.51 -13.27
CA LYS A 271 -0.24 -4.73 -13.98
C LYS A 271 0.98 -4.46 -13.09
N ALA A 272 0.93 -3.45 -12.22
CA ALA A 272 2.01 -3.17 -11.27
C ALA A 272 2.13 -4.25 -10.19
N ILE A 273 0.99 -4.80 -9.74
CA ILE A 273 0.94 -6.00 -8.89
C ILE A 273 1.64 -7.17 -9.59
N GLY A 274 1.35 -7.40 -10.87
CA GLY A 274 2.03 -8.41 -11.69
C GLY A 274 3.54 -8.25 -11.69
N THR A 275 4.05 -7.05 -11.96
CA THR A 275 5.49 -6.74 -11.89
C THR A 275 6.10 -7.07 -10.53
N ALA A 276 5.43 -6.70 -9.43
CA ALA A 276 5.91 -6.97 -8.07
C ALA A 276 5.93 -8.47 -7.74
N LEU A 277 4.89 -9.20 -8.14
CA LEU A 277 4.78 -10.64 -7.93
C LEU A 277 5.81 -11.43 -8.74
N ASP A 278 6.05 -11.05 -10.00
CA ASP A 278 7.06 -11.68 -10.86
C ASP A 278 8.47 -11.52 -10.26
N PHE A 279 8.76 -10.35 -9.70
CA PHE A 279 10.01 -10.11 -8.98
C PHE A 279 10.12 -10.98 -7.71
N ALA A 280 9.06 -11.03 -6.90
CA ALA A 280 9.05 -11.78 -5.65
C ALA A 280 9.14 -13.30 -5.85
N GLU A 281 8.49 -13.82 -6.89
CA GLU A 281 8.59 -15.24 -7.27
C GLU A 281 9.99 -15.59 -7.73
N LYS A 282 10.66 -14.68 -8.45
CA LYS A 282 12.03 -14.90 -8.94
C LYS A 282 13.07 -14.97 -7.82
N ASN A 283 12.96 -14.14 -6.79
CA ASN A 283 13.96 -14.12 -5.70
C ASN A 283 13.58 -15.00 -4.50
N GLY A 284 12.30 -15.27 -4.24
CA GLY A 284 11.84 -16.09 -3.11
C GLY A 284 12.08 -15.48 -1.72
N GLU A 285 12.42 -14.18 -1.66
CA GLU A 285 12.80 -13.45 -0.45
C GLU A 285 11.95 -12.19 -0.22
N THR A 286 11.08 -11.83 -1.16
CA THR A 286 10.22 -10.64 -1.07
C THR A 286 8.82 -10.99 -0.58
N LEU A 287 8.34 -10.22 0.39
CA LEU A 287 6.93 -10.14 0.77
C LEU A 287 6.23 -9.07 -0.06
N VAL A 288 5.17 -9.46 -0.76
CA VAL A 288 4.27 -8.55 -1.48
C VAL A 288 2.97 -8.46 -0.71
N ILE A 289 2.55 -7.22 -0.38
CA ILE A 289 1.29 -6.90 0.29
C ILE A 289 0.52 -5.96 -0.64
N VAL A 290 -0.76 -6.26 -0.87
CA VAL A 290 -1.68 -5.37 -1.62
C VAL A 290 -2.86 -5.04 -0.73
N THR A 291 -3.20 -3.77 -0.60
CA THR A 291 -4.37 -3.32 0.17
C THR A 291 -4.91 -2.01 -0.40
N ALA A 292 -5.98 -1.49 0.19
CA ALA A 292 -6.41 -0.11 0.07
C ALA A 292 -6.33 0.59 1.44
N ASP A 293 -6.36 1.91 1.43
CA ASP A 293 -6.51 2.79 2.59
C ASP A 293 -7.97 2.95 3.04
N HIS A 294 -8.91 2.97 2.08
CA HIS A 294 -10.36 2.93 2.24
C HIS A 294 -11.05 2.45 0.94
N GLU A 295 -12.38 2.40 0.93
CA GLU A 295 -13.18 2.26 -0.29
C GLU A 295 -13.76 3.62 -0.68
N THR A 296 -13.95 3.87 -1.98
CA THR A 296 -14.46 5.15 -2.48
C THR A 296 -15.59 4.99 -3.50
N GLY A 297 -16.65 5.78 -3.30
CA GLY A 297 -17.81 5.85 -4.20
C GLY A 297 -18.97 4.93 -3.79
N GLY A 298 -18.75 4.04 -2.81
CA GLY A 298 -19.71 2.98 -2.50
C GLY A 298 -19.99 2.15 -3.75
N PHE A 299 -18.93 1.79 -4.47
CA PHE A 299 -18.93 1.15 -5.77
C PHE A 299 -19.52 -0.26 -5.67
N THR A 300 -20.39 -0.61 -6.60
CA THR A 300 -21.03 -1.92 -6.66
C THR A 300 -21.21 -2.38 -8.09
N LEU A 301 -20.95 -3.66 -8.33
CA LEU A 301 -21.22 -4.37 -9.59
C LEU A 301 -22.62 -4.98 -9.54
N SER A 302 -23.63 -4.22 -9.98
CA SER A 302 -25.04 -4.59 -9.90
C SER A 302 -25.56 -5.23 -11.20
N SER A 303 -26.74 -5.87 -11.16
CA SER A 303 -27.42 -6.30 -12.40
C SER A 303 -28.06 -5.12 -13.13
N ASP A 304 -28.03 -5.08 -14.46
CA ASP A 304 -28.76 -4.07 -15.24
C ASP A 304 -30.26 -4.37 -15.27
N LYS A 305 -31.08 -3.66 -14.47
CA LYS A 305 -32.56 -3.77 -14.46
C LYS A 305 -33.08 -5.22 -14.37
N ARG A 306 -32.49 -6.04 -13.48
CA ARG A 306 -32.77 -7.48 -13.29
C ARG A 306 -32.26 -8.40 -14.41
N ASN A 307 -31.49 -7.89 -15.37
CA ASN A 307 -30.70 -8.73 -16.26
C ASN A 307 -29.41 -9.17 -15.56
N TYR A 308 -29.45 -10.34 -14.93
CA TYR A 308 -28.30 -10.92 -14.21
C TYR A 308 -27.15 -11.38 -15.12
N ASN A 309 -27.31 -11.32 -16.45
CA ASN A 309 -26.23 -11.58 -17.40
C ASN A 309 -25.43 -10.32 -17.77
N LYS A 310 -25.79 -9.16 -17.22
CA LYS A 310 -25.10 -7.89 -17.49
C LYS A 310 -24.75 -7.20 -16.19
N ILE A 311 -23.45 -6.94 -16.02
CA ILE A 311 -22.91 -6.19 -14.90
C ILE A 311 -22.98 -4.69 -15.22
N LEU A 312 -23.58 -3.94 -14.30
CA LEU A 312 -23.69 -2.50 -14.32
C LEU A 312 -22.95 -1.94 -13.09
N PRO A 313 -21.77 -1.32 -13.31
CA PRO A 313 -21.11 -0.53 -12.28
C PRO A 313 -22.02 0.60 -11.78
N SER A 314 -22.07 0.79 -10.46
CA SER A 314 -22.92 1.77 -9.80
C SER A 314 -22.23 2.34 -8.57
N PHE A 315 -22.63 3.54 -8.16
CA PHE A 315 -22.05 4.28 -7.05
C PHE A 315 -23.17 4.77 -6.13
N SER A 316 -22.89 4.83 -4.83
CA SER A 316 -23.87 5.26 -3.81
C SER A 316 -23.50 6.57 -3.11
N THR A 317 -22.26 7.03 -3.29
CA THR A 317 -21.76 8.31 -2.77
C THR A 317 -20.67 8.84 -3.71
N ASP A 318 -20.30 10.10 -3.59
CA ASP A 318 -19.10 10.70 -4.18
C ASP A 318 -17.95 10.78 -3.16
N GLY A 319 -18.06 10.14 -1.99
CA GLY A 319 -17.05 10.12 -0.93
C GLY A 319 -16.56 8.71 -0.59
N HIS A 320 -15.77 8.59 0.47
CA HIS A 320 -15.31 7.30 0.96
C HIS A 320 -16.42 6.56 1.73
N SER A 321 -16.29 5.24 1.87
CA SER A 321 -17.17 4.44 2.73
C SER A 321 -16.41 3.71 3.85
N ALA A 322 -17.17 3.22 4.84
CA ALA A 322 -16.65 2.45 5.97
C ALA A 322 -16.48 0.94 5.65
N THR A 323 -16.50 0.56 4.38
CA THR A 323 -16.33 -0.84 3.95
C THR A 323 -14.96 -1.34 4.39
N MET A 324 -14.90 -2.55 4.97
CA MET A 324 -13.62 -3.20 5.22
C MET A 324 -12.94 -3.49 3.89
N VAL A 325 -11.68 -3.13 3.76
CA VAL A 325 -10.91 -3.35 2.53
C VAL A 325 -10.03 -4.60 2.66
N PRO A 326 -9.75 -5.31 1.56
CA PRO A 326 -8.99 -6.54 1.61
C PRO A 326 -7.49 -6.29 1.68
N VAL A 327 -6.80 -7.25 2.27
CA VAL A 327 -5.34 -7.33 2.29
C VAL A 327 -4.94 -8.64 1.63
N PHE A 328 -4.17 -8.58 0.55
CA PHE A 328 -3.59 -9.74 -0.10
C PHE A 328 -2.11 -9.82 0.25
N ALA A 329 -1.59 -11.01 0.52
CA ALA A 329 -0.17 -11.20 0.83
C ALA A 329 0.41 -12.46 0.19
N LYS A 330 1.64 -12.35 -0.32
CA LYS A 330 2.41 -13.46 -0.89
C LYS A 330 3.90 -13.31 -0.58
N GLY A 331 4.57 -14.43 -0.30
CA GLY A 331 5.99 -14.47 0.02
C GLY A 331 6.27 -14.81 1.49
N PRO A 332 7.54 -14.71 1.94
CA PRO A 332 7.91 -15.00 3.32
C PRO A 332 7.15 -14.11 4.31
N GLY A 333 6.55 -14.73 5.33
CA GLY A 333 5.77 -14.00 6.35
C GLY A 333 4.32 -13.69 5.97
N ALA A 334 3.88 -13.98 4.75
CA ALA A 334 2.54 -13.60 4.27
C ALA A 334 1.38 -14.17 5.13
N ASN A 335 1.56 -15.33 5.77
CA ASN A 335 0.52 -15.99 6.56
C ASN A 335 -0.04 -15.14 7.71
N ILE A 336 0.76 -14.20 8.25
CA ILE A 336 0.32 -13.33 9.35
C ILE A 336 -0.69 -12.28 8.92
N PHE A 337 -0.92 -12.08 7.61
CA PHE A 337 -1.89 -11.11 7.06
C PHE A 337 -3.30 -11.68 6.86
N SER A 338 -3.56 -12.92 7.29
CA SER A 338 -4.91 -13.50 7.31
C SER A 338 -5.78 -12.95 8.45
N GLY A 339 -7.10 -13.04 8.28
CA GLY A 339 -8.09 -12.66 9.29
C GLY A 339 -8.58 -11.21 9.19
N ILE A 340 -9.32 -10.77 10.21
CA ILE A 340 -9.89 -9.41 10.29
C ILE A 340 -9.15 -8.62 11.38
N TYR A 341 -8.63 -7.44 11.05
CA TYR A 341 -7.84 -6.64 11.99
C TYR A 341 -7.89 -5.12 11.69
N GLU A 342 -7.31 -4.29 12.57
CA GLU A 342 -7.19 -2.84 12.34
C GLU A 342 -6.12 -2.52 11.30
N ASN A 343 -6.32 -1.50 10.47
CA ASN A 343 -5.33 -1.06 9.47
C ASN A 343 -3.93 -0.78 10.06
N THR A 344 -3.82 -0.35 11.31
CA THR A 344 -2.53 -0.18 12.02
C THR A 344 -1.70 -1.45 12.13
N GLN A 345 -2.33 -2.63 12.08
CA GLN A 345 -1.62 -3.90 12.14
C GLN A 345 -0.80 -4.16 10.87
N ILE A 346 -1.04 -3.47 9.75
CA ILE A 346 -0.17 -3.56 8.58
C ILE A 346 1.24 -3.12 8.95
N TYR A 347 1.40 -1.96 9.58
CA TYR A 347 2.68 -1.49 10.13
C TYR A 347 3.29 -2.52 11.08
N HIS A 348 2.53 -2.96 12.10
CA HIS A 348 3.08 -3.84 13.14
C HIS A 348 3.52 -5.20 12.57
N LYS A 349 2.77 -5.76 11.62
CA LYS A 349 3.11 -7.01 10.94
C LYS A 349 4.36 -6.86 10.07
N MET A 350 4.49 -5.76 9.33
CA MET A 350 5.73 -5.47 8.58
C MET A 350 6.93 -5.28 9.53
N SER A 351 6.76 -4.47 10.59
CA SER A 351 7.78 -4.19 11.60
C SER A 351 8.29 -5.44 12.31
N ALA A 352 7.38 -6.35 12.71
CA ALA A 352 7.75 -7.62 13.33
C ALA A 352 8.61 -8.51 12.40
N LEU A 353 8.38 -8.42 11.09
CA LEU A 353 9.09 -9.21 10.09
C LEU A 353 10.50 -8.69 9.80
N VAL A 354 10.69 -7.36 9.70
CA VAL A 354 11.99 -6.77 9.27
C VAL A 354 12.74 -6.02 10.36
N LEU A 355 12.07 -5.47 11.37
CA LEU A 355 12.69 -4.76 12.50
C LEU A 355 12.81 -5.62 13.77
N GLY A 356 12.10 -6.76 13.82
CA GLY A 356 12.11 -7.67 14.96
C GLY A 356 11.47 -7.10 16.24
N LYS A 357 10.55 -6.13 16.08
CA LYS A 357 9.85 -5.43 17.16
C LYS A 357 8.38 -5.79 17.23
#